data_AF-A0A6V8PA58-F1
#
_entry.id   AF-A0A6V8PA58-F1
#
_cell.length_a   1.000
_cell.length_b   1.000
_cell.length_c   1.000
_cell.angle_alpha   90.00
_cell.angle_beta   90.00
_cell.angle_gamma   90.00
#
_symmetry.space_group_name_H-M   'P 1'
#
loop_
_entity.id
_entity.type
_entity.pdbx_description
1 polymer ?
#
loop_
_entity_poly.entity_id
_entity_poly.type
_entity_poly.pdbx_seq_one_letter_code
_entity_poly.pdbx_strand_id
1 'polypeptide(L)'
;MSSSRGKRDKSTKRNKIKSRTRLRAISIAILLFLISAFFVVISIAPVRLTLEQQKEIQQAEEEFSRAKALNQELQEEIINYQTDEYVEREARRQFGMVRPGEKAYIVIDE
;
A
#
# COMPACT_ATOMS: atom_id res chain seq x y z
N MET A 1 -59.45 49.93 47.08
CA MET A 1 -58.04 49.81 46.63
C MET A 1 -57.74 48.35 46.29
N SER A 2 -57.61 48.02 45.01
CA SER A 2 -56.34 47.86 44.27
C SER A 2 -55.50 46.66 44.70
N SER A 3 -55.77 45.48 44.12
CA SER A 3 -54.79 44.40 44.01
C SER A 3 -55.25 43.32 43.01
N SER A 4 -55.22 43.62 41.71
CA SER A 4 -55.40 42.56 40.67
C SER A 4 -54.76 42.90 39.32
N ARG A 5 -53.55 43.49 39.34
CA ARG A 5 -52.79 43.84 38.11
C ARG A 5 -51.54 43.00 37.83
N GLY A 6 -51.11 42.14 38.77
CA GLY A 6 -49.79 41.48 38.70
C GLY A 6 -49.71 40.14 37.94
N LYS A 7 -50.83 39.50 37.58
CA LYS A 7 -50.81 38.13 37.01
C LYS A 7 -50.75 38.04 35.47
N ARG A 8 -51.07 39.12 34.74
CA ARG A 8 -51.14 39.11 33.27
C ARG A 8 -49.77 39.17 32.57
N ASP A 9 -48.80 39.92 33.10
CA ASP A 9 -47.47 40.10 32.46
C ASP A 9 -46.54 38.87 32.57
N LYS A 10 -46.75 38.00 33.57
CA LYS A 10 -45.90 36.80 33.76
C LYS A 10 -46.17 35.69 32.73
N SER A 11 -47.37 35.63 32.15
CA SER A 11 -47.78 34.57 31.20
C SER A 11 -47.18 34.76 29.80
N THR A 12 -47.09 36.01 29.33
CA THR A 12 -46.57 36.38 28.00
C THR A 12 -45.04 36.28 27.94
N LYS A 13 -44.32 36.65 29.01
CA LYS A 13 -42.85 36.47 29.08
C LYS A 13 -42.45 35.00 29.07
N ARG A 14 -43.17 34.13 29.79
CA ARG A 14 -42.88 32.69 29.88
C ARG A 14 -43.05 31.98 28.53
N ASN A 15 -44.04 32.38 27.73
CA ASN A 15 -44.23 31.86 26.37
C ASN A 15 -43.16 32.35 25.38
N LYS A 16 -42.72 33.61 25.46
CA LYS A 16 -41.61 34.13 24.64
C LYS A 16 -40.27 33.45 24.95
N ILE A 17 -40.01 33.07 26.20
CA ILE A 17 -38.80 32.33 26.57
C ILE A 17 -38.87 30.89 26.03
N LYS A 18 -40.02 30.21 26.19
CA LYS A 18 -40.23 28.85 25.66
C LYS A 18 -40.21 28.76 24.14
N SER A 19 -40.59 29.82 23.41
CA SER A 19 -40.51 29.82 21.94
C SER A 19 -39.09 30.09 21.46
N ARG A 20 -38.34 31.00 22.11
CA ARG A 20 -36.93 31.25 21.79
C ARG A 20 -36.03 30.04 22.07
N THR A 21 -36.27 29.30 23.15
CA THR A 21 -35.53 28.06 23.43
C THR A 21 -35.89 26.94 22.45
N ARG A 22 -37.16 26.82 22.04
CA ARG A 22 -37.58 25.86 21.00
C ARG A 22 -36.99 26.20 19.63
N LEU A 23 -36.97 27.47 19.23
CA LEU A 23 -36.34 27.90 17.99
C LEU A 23 -34.82 27.63 17.99
N ARG A 24 -34.14 27.84 19.12
CA ARG A 24 -32.72 27.48 19.30
C ARG A 24 -32.49 25.96 19.25
N ALA A 25 -33.38 25.17 19.86
CA ALA A 25 -33.29 23.72 19.80
C ALA A 25 -33.49 23.20 18.37
N ILE A 26 -34.43 23.77 17.62
CA ILE A 26 -34.67 23.46 16.21
C ILE A 26 -33.45 23.85 15.37
N SER A 27 -32.86 25.03 15.57
CA SER A 27 -31.66 25.43 14.81
C SER A 27 -30.46 24.53 15.10
N ILE A 28 -30.28 24.10 16.35
CA ILE A 28 -29.22 23.16 16.73
C ILE A 28 -29.47 21.79 16.08
N ALA A 29 -30.71 21.31 16.09
CA ALA A 29 -31.08 20.05 15.45
C ALA A 29 -30.84 20.08 13.93
N ILE A 30 -31.17 21.18 13.27
CA ILE A 30 -30.90 21.37 11.82
C ILE A 30 -29.39 21.38 11.56
N LEU A 31 -28.61 22.08 12.39
CA LEU A 31 -27.15 22.11 12.24
C LEU A 31 -26.52 20.71 12.41
N LEU A 32 -26.94 19.96 13.43
CA LEU A 32 -26.48 18.58 13.65
C LEU A 32 -26.88 17.66 12.50
N PHE A 33 -28.08 17.82 11.95
CA PHE A 33 -28.54 17.07 10.79
C PHE A 33 -27.69 17.37 9.55
N LEU A 34 -27.38 18.64 9.28
CA LEU A 34 -26.51 19.03 8.16
C LEU A 34 -25.09 18.49 8.30
N ILE A 35 -24.52 18.55 9.52
CA ILE A 35 -23.21 17.96 9.82
C ILE A 35 -23.25 16.45 9.58
N SER A 36 -24.25 15.75 10.11
CA SER A 36 -24.42 14.31 9.91
C SER A 36 -24.58 13.94 8.44
N ALA A 37 -25.39 14.68 7.68
CA ALA A 37 -25.57 14.47 6.24
C ALA A 37 -24.27 14.70 5.47
N PHE A 38 -23.48 15.70 5.83
CA PHE A 38 -22.16 15.95 5.25
C PHE A 38 -21.20 14.78 5.51
N PHE A 39 -21.16 14.26 6.74
CA PHE A 39 -20.38 13.06 7.07
C PHE A 39 -20.84 11.83 6.27
N VAL A 40 -22.15 11.63 6.09
CA VAL A 40 -22.69 10.52 5.29
C VAL A 40 -22.26 10.65 3.81
N VAL A 41 -22.31 11.86 3.24
CA VAL A 41 -21.86 12.10 1.85
C VAL A 41 -20.36 11.86 1.69
N ILE A 42 -19.55 12.25 2.66
CA ILE A 42 -18.09 11.97 2.65
C ILE A 42 -17.80 10.48 2.90
N SER A 43 -18.60 9.78 3.70
CA SER A 43 -18.48 8.33 3.89
C SER A 43 -18.90 7.53 2.65
N ILE A 44 -19.57 8.17 1.67
CA ILE A 44 -19.79 7.61 0.32
C ILE A 44 -18.55 7.84 -0.56
N ALA A 45 -17.45 8.41 -0.05
CA ALA A 45 -16.15 8.22 -0.68
C ALA A 45 -15.85 6.71 -0.68
N PRO A 46 -15.78 6.09 -1.86
CA PRO A 46 -15.79 4.66 -1.93
C PRO A 46 -14.46 4.13 -1.41
N VAL A 47 -14.53 3.21 -0.44
CA VAL A 47 -13.52 2.16 -0.24
C VAL A 47 -13.57 1.23 -1.48
N ARG A 48 -13.35 1.80 -2.66
CA ARG A 48 -13.24 1.09 -3.94
C ARG A 48 -11.86 1.34 -4.52
N LEU A 49 -10.85 1.22 -3.68
CA LEU A 49 -9.46 1.32 -4.08
C LEU A 49 -8.63 0.20 -3.47
N THR A 50 -9.16 -1.03 -3.50
CA THR A 50 -8.45 -2.20 -2.96
C THR A 50 -8.73 -3.46 -3.78
N LEU A 51 -8.88 -3.33 -5.09
CA LEU A 51 -8.77 -4.49 -5.99
C LEU A 51 -7.87 -4.20 -7.19
N GLU A 52 -7.95 -3.00 -7.76
CA GLU A 52 -7.06 -2.60 -8.86
C GLU A 52 -5.64 -2.30 -8.36
N GLN A 53 -5.49 -1.54 -7.27
CA GLN A 53 -4.18 -1.34 -6.63
C GLN A 53 -3.57 -2.63 -6.11
N GLN A 54 -4.39 -3.55 -5.59
CA GLN A 54 -3.89 -4.85 -5.11
C GLN A 54 -3.41 -5.74 -6.26
N LYS A 55 -4.04 -5.63 -7.45
CA LYS A 55 -3.57 -6.35 -8.65
C LYS A 55 -2.23 -5.80 -9.13
N GLU A 56 -2.06 -4.49 -9.18
CA GLU A 56 -0.78 -3.87 -9.57
C GLU A 56 0.34 -4.26 -8.60
N ILE A 57 0.06 -4.28 -7.28
CA ILE A 57 1.02 -4.72 -6.27
C ILE A 57 1.33 -6.22 -6.41
N GLN A 58 0.33 -7.08 -6.58
CA GLN A 58 0.55 -8.52 -6.77
C GLN A 58 1.34 -8.82 -8.05
N GLN A 59 1.04 -8.14 -9.15
CA GLN A 59 1.77 -8.31 -10.40
C GLN A 59 3.23 -7.87 -10.26
N ALA A 60 3.48 -6.72 -9.62
CA ALA A 60 4.84 -6.25 -9.35
C ALA A 60 5.63 -7.19 -8.42
N GLU A 61 4.98 -7.75 -7.40
CA GLU A 61 5.61 -8.74 -6.50
C GLU A 61 5.92 -10.06 -7.21
N GLU A 62 5.02 -10.55 -8.07
CA GLU A 62 5.26 -11.74 -8.88
C GLU A 62 6.45 -11.54 -9.85
N GLU A 63 6.50 -10.40 -10.55
CA GLU A 63 7.60 -10.08 -11.45
C GLU A 63 8.93 -9.96 -10.70
N PHE A 64 8.92 -9.29 -9.54
CA PHE A 64 10.10 -9.18 -8.69
C PHE A 64 10.58 -10.55 -8.19
N SER A 65 9.66 -11.41 -7.76
CA SER A 65 9.98 -12.76 -7.29
C SER A 65 10.61 -13.61 -8.40
N ARG A 66 10.05 -13.57 -9.62
CA ARG A 66 10.61 -14.28 -10.78
C ARG A 66 12.00 -13.76 -11.15
N ALA A 67 12.16 -12.43 -11.22
CA ALA A 67 13.45 -11.82 -11.54
C ALA A 67 14.52 -12.16 -10.49
N LYS A 68 14.14 -12.19 -9.20
CA LYS A 68 15.04 -12.57 -8.11
C LYS A 68 15.45 -14.04 -8.19
N ALA A 69 14.51 -14.95 -8.44
CA ALA A 69 14.81 -16.38 -8.61
C ALA A 69 15.77 -16.60 -9.78
N LEU A 70 15.51 -15.96 -10.93
CA LEU A 70 16.38 -16.04 -12.10
C LEU A 70 17.78 -15.48 -11.82
N ASN A 71 17.86 -14.37 -11.06
CA ASN A 71 19.15 -13.80 -10.68
C ASN A 71 19.95 -14.74 -9.78
N GLN A 72 19.28 -15.41 -8.83
CA GLN A 72 19.93 -16.39 -7.95
C GLN A 72 20.42 -17.60 -8.73
N GLU A 73 19.60 -18.15 -9.64
CA GLU A 73 19.98 -19.26 -10.52
C GLU A 73 21.20 -18.89 -11.38
N LEU A 74 21.19 -17.71 -12.01
CA LEU A 74 22.32 -17.23 -12.80
C LEU A 74 23.58 -16.97 -11.95
N GLN A 75 23.43 -16.50 -10.72
CA GLN A 75 24.56 -16.33 -9.81
C GLN A 75 25.16 -17.67 -9.40
N GLU A 76 24.34 -18.66 -9.09
CA GLU A 76 24.80 -20.03 -8.83
C GLU A 76 25.49 -20.62 -10.05
N GLU A 77 24.93 -20.41 -11.24
CA GLU A 77 25.53 -20.85 -12.50
C GLU A 77 26.87 -20.14 -12.76
N ILE A 78 26.99 -18.83 -12.50
CA ILE A 78 28.26 -18.10 -12.58
C ILE A 78 29.27 -18.66 -11.58
N ILE A 79 28.88 -18.91 -10.33
CA ILE A 79 29.76 -19.50 -9.32
C ILE A 79 30.22 -20.88 -9.79
N ASN A 80 29.32 -21.69 -10.35
CA ASN A 80 29.64 -23.00 -10.89
C ASN A 80 30.59 -22.91 -12.10
N TYR A 81 30.40 -21.96 -13.01
CA TYR A 81 31.32 -21.73 -14.13
C TYR A 81 32.64 -21.06 -13.72
N GLN A 82 32.69 -20.37 -12.58
CA GLN A 82 33.91 -19.80 -12.01
C GLN A 82 34.68 -20.80 -11.14
N THR A 83 34.15 -22.01 -10.92
CA THR A 83 34.97 -23.08 -10.33
C THR A 83 36.12 -23.43 -11.26
N ASP A 84 37.32 -23.58 -10.68
CA ASP A 84 38.60 -23.74 -11.38
C ASP A 84 38.58 -24.81 -12.50
N GLU A 85 37.68 -25.78 -12.45
CA GLU A 85 37.51 -26.80 -13.48
C GLU A 85 37.09 -26.26 -14.86
N TYR A 86 36.24 -25.24 -14.95
CA TYR A 86 35.84 -24.71 -16.26
C TYR A 86 36.99 -23.91 -16.88
N VAL A 87 37.64 -23.07 -16.08
CA VAL A 87 38.84 -22.31 -16.49
C VAL A 87 39.97 -23.25 -16.87
N GLU A 88 40.21 -24.32 -16.10
CA GLU A 88 41.25 -25.31 -16.39
C GLU A 88 40.94 -26.13 -17.65
N ARG A 89 39.66 -26.49 -17.87
CA ARG A 89 39.21 -27.19 -19.07
C ARG A 89 39.39 -26.35 -20.32
N GLU A 90 39.10 -25.05 -20.23
CA GLU A 90 39.26 -24.15 -21.36
C GLU A 90 40.72 -23.74 -21.59
N ALA A 91 41.53 -23.63 -20.54
CA ALA A 91 42.99 -23.52 -20.63
C ALA A 91 43.62 -24.74 -21.32
N ARG A 92 43.15 -25.95 -21.00
CA ARG A 92 43.58 -27.19 -21.69
C ARG A 92 43.17 -27.21 -23.16
N ARG A 93 41.92 -26.83 -23.47
CA ARG A 93 41.39 -26.89 -24.85
C ARG A 93 42.00 -25.83 -25.77
N GLN A 94 42.04 -24.58 -25.33
CA GLN A 94 42.47 -23.46 -26.16
C GLN A 94 43.99 -23.24 -26.15
N PHE A 95 44.65 -23.52 -25.01
CA PHE A 95 46.07 -23.20 -24.82
C PHE A 95 46.94 -24.44 -24.61
N GLY A 96 46.37 -25.66 -24.64
CA GLY A 96 47.13 -26.89 -24.43
C GLY A 96 47.82 -26.96 -23.06
N MET A 97 47.38 -26.17 -22.08
CA MET A 97 48.02 -26.08 -20.77
C MET A 97 47.84 -27.39 -20.00
N VAL A 98 48.90 -27.87 -19.35
CA VAL A 98 48.90 -29.07 -18.50
C VAL A 98 49.33 -28.70 -17.08
N ARG A 99 48.96 -29.50 -16.08
CA ARG A 99 49.36 -29.19 -14.70
C ARG A 99 50.88 -29.31 -14.53
N PRO A 100 51.49 -28.59 -13.58
CA PRO A 100 52.91 -28.77 -13.25
C PRO A 100 53.20 -30.25 -12.93
N GLY A 101 53.99 -30.91 -13.77
CA GLY A 101 54.33 -32.34 -13.64
C GLY A 101 53.65 -33.30 -14.63
N GLU A 102 52.66 -32.84 -15.41
CA GLU A 102 52.02 -33.62 -16.49
C GLU A 102 52.78 -33.47 -17.82
N LYS A 103 52.83 -34.53 -18.65
CA LYS A 103 53.45 -34.51 -20.00
C LYS A 103 52.37 -34.44 -21.08
N ALA A 104 52.45 -33.45 -21.97
CA ALA A 104 51.56 -33.32 -23.11
C ALA A 104 52.04 -34.20 -24.29
N TYR A 105 51.14 -35.00 -24.87
CA TYR A 105 51.40 -35.79 -26.08
C TYR A 105 50.56 -35.22 -27.23
N ILE A 106 51.20 -34.85 -28.33
CA ILE A 106 50.54 -34.43 -29.56
C ILE A 106 50.63 -35.60 -30.54
N VAL A 107 49.47 -36.10 -30.98
CA VAL A 107 49.41 -37.12 -32.04
C VAL A 107 49.56 -36.40 -33.37
N ILE A 108 50.59 -36.78 -34.13
CA ILE A 108 50.81 -36.31 -35.50
C ILE A 108 50.40 -37.48 -36.38
N ASP A 109 49.28 -37.34 -37.10
CA ASP A 109 48.88 -38.31 -38.12
C ASP A 109 49.70 -38.04 -39.39
N GLU A 110 50.34 -39.09 -39.94
CA GLU A 110 51.16 -39.03 -41.17
C GLU A 110 50.34 -38.87 -42.46
#